data_AF-A0A9E5MHH7-F1
#
_entry.id   AF-A0A9E5MHH7-F1
#
_cell.length_a   1.000
_cell.length_b   1.000
_cell.length_c   1.000
_cell.angle_alpha   90.00
_cell.angle_beta   90.00
_cell.angle_gamma   90.00
#
_symmetry.space_group_name_H-M   'P 1'
#
loop_
_entity.id
_entity.type
_entity.pdbx_description
1 polymer ?
#
loop_
_entity_poly.entity_id
_entity_poly.type
_entity_poly.pdbx_seq_one_letter_code
_entity_poly.pdbx_strand_id
1 'polypeptide(L)'
;MTNPVSPADHPDYADPARRTMLRRLAWAVTLVVTVALLVFGAGRDTGPLTQQDRIDAITKRIACPTCDGESVYVSRAAAAQAIRAEIARQVGDGLKTDDEIVAYVADRFGGQVLLVPSGRGLEALVWVLPVALAVVLVSGLLASFNRGAVGSSRPSRRRKLVITMVIAVVVGTGVGVLVARQSGQRLPLQTATGGIEDSTASLLSQARLAGPTDVKSAIDLYGRVLETDPDNVEALTYRA
;
A
#
# COMPACT_ATOMS: atom_id res chain seq x y z
N MET A 1 -67.33 12.57 -37.75
CA MET A 1 -66.73 11.27 -37.41
C MET A 1 -65.23 11.47 -37.27
N THR A 2 -64.76 11.88 -36.10
CA THR A 2 -63.34 11.94 -35.76
C THR A 2 -63.04 10.73 -34.88
N ASN A 3 -62.25 9.79 -35.40
CA ASN A 3 -61.81 8.61 -34.67
C ASN A 3 -60.92 9.01 -33.49
N PRO A 4 -61.06 8.41 -32.29
CA PRO A 4 -60.12 8.62 -31.20
C PRO A 4 -58.82 7.84 -31.49
N VAL A 5 -57.71 8.56 -31.58
CA VAL A 5 -56.37 7.97 -31.74
C VAL A 5 -56.00 7.26 -30.44
N SER A 6 -55.73 5.95 -30.54
CA SER A 6 -55.36 5.09 -29.41
C SER A 6 -53.93 5.40 -28.92
N PRO A 7 -53.70 5.53 -27.59
CA PRO A 7 -52.43 6.00 -27.03
C PRO A 7 -51.26 4.98 -27.07
N ALA A 8 -51.39 3.86 -27.79
CA ALA A 8 -50.42 2.77 -27.78
C ALA A 8 -49.27 2.88 -28.81
N ASP A 9 -49.30 3.87 -29.72
CA ASP A 9 -48.37 3.94 -30.87
C ASP A 9 -47.13 4.84 -30.64
N HIS A 10 -46.89 5.30 -29.41
CA HIS A 10 -45.69 6.05 -29.07
C HIS A 10 -44.64 5.16 -28.37
N PRO A 11 -43.50 4.85 -29.03
CA PRO A 11 -42.43 4.00 -28.45
C PRO A 11 -41.71 4.62 -27.24
N ASP A 12 -42.08 5.84 -26.82
CA ASP A 12 -41.38 6.60 -25.79
C ASP A 12 -42.08 6.66 -24.42
N TYR A 13 -43.26 6.03 -24.27
CA TYR A 13 -43.91 5.89 -22.95
C TYR A 13 -43.29 4.72 -22.14
N ALA A 14 -41.96 4.73 -21.96
CA ALA A 14 -41.35 3.81 -21.02
C ALA A 14 -41.74 4.24 -19.60
N ASP A 15 -42.58 3.41 -18.98
CA ASP A 15 -43.17 3.53 -17.64
C ASP A 15 -42.16 4.12 -16.61
N PRO A 16 -42.49 5.25 -15.96
CA PRO A 16 -41.62 5.85 -14.95
C PRO A 16 -41.30 4.89 -13.79
N ALA A 17 -42.18 3.93 -13.49
CA ALA A 17 -41.93 2.91 -12.47
C ALA A 17 -40.77 1.98 -12.87
N ARG A 18 -40.70 1.58 -14.15
CA ARG A 18 -39.62 0.74 -14.68
C ARG A 18 -38.28 1.48 -14.71
N ARG A 19 -38.27 2.78 -15.03
CA ARG A 19 -37.04 3.61 -15.04
C ARG A 19 -36.49 3.84 -13.63
N THR A 20 -37.35 4.06 -12.63
CA THR A 20 -36.93 4.22 -11.23
C THR A 20 -36.41 2.92 -10.64
N MET A 21 -37.03 1.79 -10.98
CA MET A 21 -36.58 0.45 -10.58
C MET A 21 -35.22 0.09 -11.20
N LEU A 22 -35.04 0.30 -12.52
CA LEU A 22 -33.75 0.07 -13.19
C LEU A 22 -32.64 0.98 -12.67
N ARG A 23 -32.96 2.23 -12.31
CA ARG A 23 -32.00 3.13 -11.69
C ARG A 23 -31.60 2.62 -10.30
N ARG A 24 -32.56 2.24 -9.44
CA ARG A 24 -32.28 1.66 -8.12
C ARG A 24 -31.43 0.39 -8.22
N LEU A 25 -31.72 -0.48 -9.19
CA LEU A 25 -30.91 -1.67 -9.47
C LEU A 25 -29.49 -1.31 -9.91
N ALA A 26 -29.31 -0.34 -10.81
CA ALA A 26 -27.98 0.08 -11.23
C ALA A 26 -27.14 0.65 -10.06
N TRP A 27 -27.76 1.46 -9.19
CA TRP A 27 -27.09 1.97 -7.98
C TRP A 27 -26.76 0.86 -6.98
N ALA A 28 -27.66 -0.11 -6.79
CA ALA A 28 -27.42 -1.27 -5.95
C ALA A 28 -26.25 -2.12 -6.49
N VAL A 29 -26.22 -2.35 -7.81
CA VAL A 29 -25.13 -3.10 -8.46
C VAL A 29 -23.80 -2.36 -8.34
N THR A 30 -23.75 -1.05 -8.57
CA THR A 30 -22.50 -0.28 -8.38
C THR A 30 -22.02 -0.34 -6.93
N LEU A 31 -22.93 -0.16 -5.95
CA LEU A 31 -22.57 -0.26 -4.54
C LEU A 31 -22.04 -1.65 -4.17
N VAL A 32 -22.71 -2.70 -4.64
CA VAL A 32 -22.27 -4.09 -4.43
C VAL A 32 -20.92 -4.36 -5.08
N VAL A 33 -20.68 -3.87 -6.30
CA VAL A 33 -19.39 -4.03 -7.00
C VAL A 33 -18.28 -3.26 -6.27
N THR A 34 -18.53 -2.03 -5.83
CA THR A 34 -17.54 -1.25 -5.07
C THR A 34 -17.21 -1.90 -3.72
N VAL A 35 -18.22 -2.39 -3.00
CA VAL A 35 -18.02 -3.12 -1.74
C VAL A 35 -17.27 -4.44 -1.99
N ALA A 36 -17.63 -5.19 -3.04
CA ALA A 36 -16.94 -6.42 -3.40
C ALA A 36 -15.47 -6.18 -3.76
N LEU A 37 -15.15 -5.13 -4.52
CA LEU A 37 -13.77 -4.74 -4.83
C LEU A 37 -12.97 -4.32 -3.60
N LEU A 38 -13.61 -3.64 -2.64
CA LEU A 38 -12.99 -3.27 -1.36
C LEU A 38 -12.70 -4.51 -0.50
N VAL A 39 -13.65 -5.44 -0.39
CA VAL A 39 -13.48 -6.69 0.36
C VAL A 39 -12.42 -7.58 -0.30
N PHE A 40 -12.44 -7.72 -1.62
CA PHE A 40 -11.39 -8.44 -2.37
C PHE A 40 -10.03 -7.76 -2.29
N GLY A 41 -9.99 -6.43 -2.17
CA GLY A 41 -8.76 -5.65 -2.00
C GLY A 41 -8.13 -5.86 -0.62
N ALA A 42 -8.96 -5.92 0.42
CA ALA A 42 -8.53 -6.11 1.80
C ALA A 42 -8.14 -7.58 2.12
N GLY A 43 -8.62 -8.55 1.34
CA GLY A 43 -8.36 -9.98 1.58
C GLY A 43 -7.13 -10.57 0.89
N ARG A 44 -6.30 -9.78 0.18
CA ARG A 44 -5.13 -10.30 -0.57
C ARG A 44 -3.87 -10.54 0.27
N ASP A 45 -3.99 -10.77 1.57
CA ASP A 45 -2.90 -11.36 2.34
C ASP A 45 -2.99 -12.88 2.21
N THR A 46 -2.42 -13.44 1.14
CA THR A 46 -2.12 -14.87 1.10
C THR A 46 -1.13 -15.16 2.22
N GLY A 47 -1.62 -15.73 3.32
CA GLY A 47 -0.82 -16.10 4.47
C GLY A 47 0.36 -17.02 4.10
N PRO A 48 1.37 -17.13 4.98
CA PRO A 48 2.57 -17.91 4.70
C PRO A 48 2.23 -19.38 4.42
N LEU A 49 2.69 -19.91 3.28
CA LEU A 49 2.44 -21.28 2.86
C LEU A 49 3.35 -22.30 3.58
N THR A 50 4.49 -21.82 4.09
CA THR A 50 5.46 -22.62 4.83
C THR A 50 5.87 -21.97 6.14
N GLN A 51 6.48 -22.75 7.03
CA GLN A 51 7.00 -22.26 8.30
C GLN A 51 8.13 -21.24 8.10
N GLN A 52 8.93 -21.40 7.04
CA GLN A 52 9.95 -20.41 6.64
C GLN A 52 9.31 -19.12 6.14
N ASP A 53 8.26 -19.20 5.31
CA ASP A 53 7.53 -17.99 4.87
C ASP A 53 6.92 -17.23 6.07
N ARG A 54 6.51 -17.95 7.11
CA ARG A 54 5.98 -17.37 8.34
C ARG A 54 7.07 -16.64 9.13
N ILE A 55 8.26 -17.25 9.26
CA ILE A 55 9.43 -16.61 9.88
C ILE A 55 9.83 -15.35 9.10
N ASP A 56 9.86 -15.44 7.77
CA ASP A 56 10.18 -14.32 6.87
C ASP A 56 9.14 -13.19 6.99
N ALA A 57 7.86 -13.53 7.05
CA ALA A 57 6.78 -12.56 7.22
C ALA A 57 6.86 -11.82 8.57
N ILE A 58 7.22 -12.53 9.64
CA ILE A 58 7.40 -11.95 10.98
C ILE A 58 8.64 -11.07 11.03
N THR A 59 9.79 -11.55 10.54
CA THR A 59 11.07 -10.83 10.57
C THR A 59 11.08 -9.56 9.72
N LYS A 60 10.28 -9.50 8.65
CA LYS A 60 10.09 -8.27 7.83
C LYS A 60 9.33 -7.16 8.56
N ARG A 61 8.52 -7.51 9.57
CA ARG A 61 7.76 -6.53 10.39
C ARG A 61 8.57 -5.97 11.55
N ILE A 62 9.77 -6.52 11.77
CA ILE A 62 10.62 -6.29 12.94
C ILE A 62 11.87 -5.51 12.49
N ALA A 63 12.14 -4.34 13.07
CA ALA A 63 13.33 -3.50 12.86
C ALA A 63 14.49 -3.97 13.74
N CYS A 64 15.70 -3.96 13.23
CA CYS A 64 16.86 -4.33 14.05
C CYS A 64 17.22 -3.17 15.01
N PRO A 65 17.26 -3.39 16.33
CA PRO A 65 17.49 -2.32 17.32
C PRO A 65 18.91 -1.75 17.29
N THR A 66 19.87 -2.49 16.73
CA THR A 66 21.27 -2.09 16.65
C THR A 66 21.71 -1.75 15.23
N CYS A 67 20.77 -1.65 14.29
CA CYS A 67 21.07 -1.42 12.89
C CYS A 67 20.45 -0.09 12.45
N ASP A 68 21.08 0.58 11.50
CA ASP A 68 20.63 1.88 10.96
C ASP A 68 19.38 1.71 10.08
N GLY A 69 18.23 1.47 10.71
CA GLY A 69 16.92 1.48 10.05
C GLY A 69 16.57 0.25 9.22
N GLU A 70 17.34 -0.83 9.31
CA GLU A 70 17.12 -2.05 8.55
C GLU A 70 16.20 -3.05 9.29
N SER A 71 15.41 -3.82 8.53
CA SER A 71 14.61 -4.91 9.11
C SER A 71 15.50 -6.07 9.58
N VAL A 72 15.03 -6.79 10.59
CA VAL A 72 15.66 -8.03 11.06
C VAL A 72 15.73 -9.04 9.94
N TYR A 73 14.87 -9.02 8.93
CA TYR A 73 14.95 -9.92 7.77
C TYR A 73 16.15 -9.67 6.85
N VAL A 74 16.61 -8.43 6.70
CA VAL A 74 17.74 -8.08 5.81
C VAL A 74 19.07 -8.03 6.57
N SER A 75 19.04 -7.57 7.82
CA SER A 75 20.26 -7.25 8.56
C SER A 75 21.13 -8.45 8.90
N ARG A 76 22.45 -8.32 8.68
CA ARG A 76 23.44 -9.35 9.04
C ARG A 76 24.06 -9.16 10.43
N ALA A 77 23.63 -8.15 11.18
CA ALA A 77 24.14 -7.90 12.53
C ALA A 77 23.90 -9.10 13.46
N ALA A 78 24.80 -9.31 14.43
CA ALA A 78 24.66 -10.39 15.41
C ALA A 78 23.34 -10.32 16.19
N ALA A 79 22.84 -9.11 16.49
CA ALA A 79 21.54 -8.90 17.11
C ALA A 79 20.38 -9.39 16.24
N ALA A 80 20.40 -9.11 14.93
CA ALA A 80 19.37 -9.58 13.99
C ALA A 80 19.38 -11.10 13.87
N GLN A 81 20.56 -11.74 13.85
CA GLN A 81 20.68 -13.20 13.82
C GLN A 81 20.10 -13.85 15.08
N ALA A 82 20.37 -13.28 16.26
CA ALA A 82 19.80 -13.75 17.52
C ALA A 82 18.26 -13.66 17.53
N ILE A 83 17.71 -12.55 17.00
CA ILE A 83 16.26 -12.36 16.90
C ILE A 83 15.64 -13.37 15.91
N ARG A 84 16.25 -13.59 14.73
CA ARG A 84 15.77 -14.61 13.77
C ARG A 84 15.76 -16.01 14.36
N ALA A 85 16.81 -16.38 15.09
CA ALA A 85 16.89 -17.68 15.74
C ALA A 85 15.79 -17.87 16.78
N GLU A 86 15.49 -16.83 17.58
CA GLU A 86 14.41 -16.87 18.56
C GLU A 86 13.02 -16.94 17.90
N ILE A 87 12.79 -16.19 16.81
CA ILE A 87 11.54 -16.28 16.04
C ILE A 87 11.38 -17.67 15.43
N ALA A 88 12.44 -18.23 14.82
CA ALA A 88 12.40 -19.56 14.25
C ALA A 88 12.06 -20.63 15.29
N ARG A 89 12.59 -20.49 16.51
CA ARG A 89 12.25 -21.35 17.65
C ARG A 89 10.77 -21.25 18.01
N GLN A 90 10.23 -20.04 18.21
CA GLN A 90 8.83 -19.85 18.59
C GLN A 90 7.83 -20.26 17.51
N VAL A 91 8.19 -20.05 16.23
CA VAL A 91 7.39 -20.55 15.12
C VAL A 91 7.44 -22.08 15.06
N GLY A 92 8.59 -22.70 15.37
CA GLY A 92 8.73 -24.15 15.48
C GLY A 92 7.98 -24.77 16.66
N ASP A 93 7.89 -24.06 17.78
CA ASP A 93 7.11 -24.49 18.94
C ASP A 93 5.60 -24.49 18.63
N GLY A 94 5.14 -23.67 17.67
CA GLY A 94 3.76 -23.68 17.16
C GLY A 94 2.69 -23.17 18.14
N LEU A 95 3.06 -22.79 19.36
CA LEU A 95 2.14 -22.41 20.44
C LEU A 95 1.68 -20.94 20.39
N LYS A 96 2.38 -20.08 19.65
CA LYS A 96 2.14 -18.63 19.64
C LYS A 96 1.69 -18.12 18.28
N THR A 97 0.83 -17.12 18.29
CA THR A 97 0.43 -16.36 17.11
C THR A 97 1.51 -15.39 16.67
N ASP A 98 1.47 -14.94 15.41
CA ASP A 98 2.48 -14.02 14.85
C ASP A 98 2.58 -12.73 15.67
N ASP A 99 1.44 -12.19 16.12
CA ASP A 99 1.40 -10.96 16.92
C ASP A 99 2.00 -11.17 18.31
N GLU A 100 1.78 -12.33 18.93
CA GLU A 100 2.40 -12.66 20.23
C GLU A 100 3.92 -12.85 20.11
N ILE A 101 4.38 -13.44 19.01
CA ILE A 101 5.81 -13.59 18.74
C ILE A 101 6.45 -12.20 18.54
N VAL A 102 5.82 -11.34 17.74
CA VAL A 102 6.27 -9.96 17.52
C VAL A 102 6.28 -9.17 18.81
N ALA A 103 5.22 -9.25 19.62
CA ALA A 103 5.13 -8.54 20.91
C ALA A 103 6.20 -9.02 21.90
N TYR A 104 6.42 -10.33 22.00
CA TYR A 104 7.46 -10.90 22.85
C TYR A 104 8.86 -10.44 22.42
N VAL A 105 9.14 -10.43 21.12
CA VAL A 105 10.42 -9.95 20.58
C VAL A 105 10.58 -8.44 20.82
N ALA A 106 9.53 -7.65 20.64
CA ALA A 106 9.55 -6.21 20.89
C ALA A 106 9.81 -5.85 22.36
N ASP A 107 9.17 -6.57 23.28
CA ASP A 107 9.34 -6.41 24.73
C ASP A 107 10.76 -6.80 25.18
N ARG A 108 11.30 -7.90 24.62
CA ARG A 108 12.59 -8.44 25.04
C ARG A 108 13.80 -7.72 24.42
N PHE A 109 13.67 -7.14 23.22
CA PHE A 109 14.78 -6.55 22.47
C PHE A 109 14.71 -5.01 22.29
N GLY A 110 13.68 -4.33 22.82
CA GLY A 110 13.61 -2.86 22.95
C GLY A 110 12.64 -2.17 21.99
N GLY A 111 11.65 -1.46 22.54
CA GLY A 111 10.33 -1.12 21.96
C GLY A 111 10.18 -0.21 20.71
N GLN A 112 11.12 -0.18 19.77
CA GLN A 112 10.93 0.45 18.44
C GLN A 112 11.07 -0.56 17.29
N VAL A 113 10.64 -1.79 17.54
CA VAL A 113 10.85 -2.91 16.62
C VAL A 113 9.77 -2.98 15.52
N LEU A 114 8.63 -2.30 15.60
CA LEU A 114 7.58 -2.46 14.58
C LEU A 114 7.80 -1.55 13.36
N LEU A 115 8.09 -2.15 12.20
CA LEU A 115 8.22 -1.47 10.90
C LEU A 115 6.86 -1.30 10.20
N VAL A 116 5.85 -2.07 10.60
CA VAL A 116 4.49 -2.06 10.04
C VAL A 116 3.49 -2.15 11.20
N PRO A 117 2.60 -1.16 11.40
CA PRO A 117 1.55 -1.26 12.41
C PRO A 117 0.62 -2.44 12.07
N SER A 118 0.17 -3.16 13.09
CA SER A 118 -0.49 -4.47 12.99
C SER A 118 -1.83 -4.49 12.23
N GLY A 119 -2.30 -3.36 11.69
CA GLY A 119 -3.46 -3.29 10.79
C GLY A 119 -4.77 -3.76 11.42
N ARG A 120 -4.84 -3.91 12.75
CA ARG A 120 -6.03 -4.38 13.49
C ARG A 120 -6.43 -3.34 14.54
N GLY A 121 -7.74 -3.10 14.66
CA GLY A 121 -8.32 -2.16 15.63
C GLY A 121 -8.53 -0.74 15.09
N LEU A 122 -8.27 0.27 15.93
CA LEU A 122 -8.47 1.70 15.61
C LEU A 122 -7.61 2.18 14.42
N GLU A 123 -6.45 1.55 14.19
CA GLU A 123 -5.56 1.79 13.05
C GLU A 123 -6.21 1.42 11.70
N ALA A 124 -6.93 0.30 11.62
CA ALA A 124 -7.70 -0.06 10.43
C ALA A 124 -8.86 0.92 10.20
N LEU A 125 -9.44 1.44 11.29
CA LEU A 125 -10.49 2.44 11.22
C LEU A 125 -9.98 3.73 10.58
N VAL A 126 -8.73 4.16 10.86
CA VAL A 126 -8.10 5.33 10.21
C VAL A 126 -8.01 5.18 8.69
N TRP A 127 -7.86 3.96 8.16
CA TRP A 127 -7.85 3.69 6.72
C TRP A 127 -9.25 3.50 6.12
N VAL A 128 -10.21 2.99 6.90
CA VAL A 128 -11.60 2.77 6.46
C VAL A 128 -12.46 4.05 6.57
N LEU A 129 -12.17 4.91 7.54
CA LEU A 129 -12.90 6.14 7.83
C LEU A 129 -12.95 7.11 6.63
N PRO A 130 -11.86 7.38 5.88
CA PRO A 130 -11.88 8.27 4.72
C PRO A 130 -12.80 7.75 3.62
N VAL A 131 -12.80 6.43 3.39
CA VAL A 131 -13.63 5.77 2.39
C VAL A 131 -15.11 5.79 2.81
N ALA A 132 -15.39 5.49 4.09
CA ALA A 132 -16.74 5.53 4.64
C ALA A 132 -17.33 6.96 4.59
N LEU A 133 -16.56 7.98 4.97
CA LEU A 133 -16.96 9.39 4.88
C LEU A 133 -17.24 9.80 3.44
N ALA A 134 -16.39 9.41 2.49
CA ALA A 134 -16.60 9.71 1.08
C ALA A 134 -17.92 9.10 0.56
N VAL A 135 -18.22 7.85 0.93
CA VAL A 135 -19.46 7.18 0.55
C VAL A 135 -20.67 7.85 1.19
N VAL A 136 -20.61 8.23 2.47
CA VAL A 136 -21.71 8.91 3.17
C VAL A 136 -21.95 10.32 2.60
N LEU A 137 -20.90 11.07 2.30
CA LEU A 137 -21.02 12.41 1.71
C LEU A 137 -21.60 12.35 0.30
N VAL A 138 -21.10 11.42 -0.54
CA VAL A 138 -21.61 11.25 -1.90
C VAL A 138 -23.08 10.80 -1.88
N SER A 139 -23.41 9.80 -1.07
CA SER A 139 -24.79 9.29 -0.94
C SER A 139 -25.75 10.34 -0.34
N GLY A 140 -25.30 11.11 0.65
CA GLY A 140 -26.05 12.21 1.25
C GLY A 140 -26.30 13.35 0.25
N LEU A 141 -25.29 13.71 -0.55
CA LEU A 141 -25.44 14.70 -1.62
C LEU A 141 -26.50 14.22 -2.63
N LEU A 142 -26.37 12.99 -3.12
CA LEU A 142 -27.29 12.36 -4.07
C LEU A 142 -28.72 12.24 -3.52
N ALA A 143 -28.87 11.96 -2.23
CA ALA A 143 -30.16 11.87 -1.57
C ALA A 143 -30.82 13.24 -1.41
N SER A 144 -30.07 14.27 -1.00
CA SER A 144 -30.61 15.64 -0.85
C SER A 144 -31.03 16.22 -2.21
N PHE A 145 -30.31 15.91 -3.29
CA PHE A 145 -30.61 16.41 -4.62
C PHE A 145 -31.74 15.66 -5.34
N ASN A 146 -32.16 14.50 -4.83
CA ASN A 146 -33.42 13.85 -5.23
C ASN A 146 -34.66 14.41 -4.48
N ARG A 147 -34.47 15.09 -3.34
CA ARG A 147 -35.58 15.76 -2.61
C ARG A 147 -35.95 17.12 -3.21
N GLY A 148 -35.07 17.72 -4.02
CA GLY A 148 -35.31 19.02 -4.68
C GLY A 148 -35.88 18.96 -6.11
N ALA A 149 -36.33 17.79 -6.59
CA ALA A 149 -36.74 17.62 -7.99
C ALA A 149 -38.25 17.83 -8.24
N VAL A 150 -38.84 18.87 -7.65
CA VAL A 150 -40.08 19.47 -8.16
C VAL A 150 -39.68 20.77 -8.87
N GLY A 151 -39.26 20.67 -10.14
CA GLY A 151 -39.08 21.84 -11.00
C GLY A 151 -37.76 21.95 -11.78
N SER A 152 -37.88 21.90 -13.11
CA SER A 152 -36.94 22.35 -14.17
C SER A 152 -35.76 21.45 -14.62
N SER A 153 -36.03 20.76 -15.73
CA SER A 153 -35.28 20.68 -17.00
C SER A 153 -33.76 20.92 -17.05
N ARG A 154 -32.98 19.82 -17.10
CA ARG A 154 -31.93 19.51 -18.12
C ARG A 154 -31.20 18.18 -17.77
N PRO A 155 -31.71 17.02 -18.23
CA PRO A 155 -31.20 15.71 -17.83
C PRO A 155 -29.80 15.37 -18.40
N SER A 156 -29.40 15.95 -19.55
CA SER A 156 -28.13 15.61 -20.22
C SER A 156 -26.89 16.21 -19.55
N ARG A 157 -26.96 17.48 -19.10
CA ARG A 157 -25.86 18.14 -18.36
C ARG A 157 -25.69 17.56 -16.95
N ARG A 158 -26.81 17.16 -16.33
CA ARG A 158 -26.87 16.46 -15.04
C ARG A 158 -26.23 15.06 -15.09
N ARG A 159 -26.53 14.25 -16.12
CA ARG A 159 -25.91 12.93 -16.32
C ARG A 159 -24.41 13.04 -16.57
N LYS A 160 -23.97 14.05 -17.35
CA LYS A 160 -22.55 14.31 -17.59
C LYS A 160 -21.80 14.65 -16.28
N LEU A 161 -22.32 15.55 -15.45
CA LEU A 161 -21.70 15.91 -14.18
C LEU A 161 -21.52 14.73 -13.22
N VAL A 162 -22.53 13.87 -13.09
CA VAL A 162 -22.44 12.68 -12.23
C VAL A 162 -21.41 11.69 -12.76
N ILE A 163 -21.39 11.44 -14.07
CA ILE A 163 -20.40 10.54 -14.69
C ILE A 163 -18.99 11.09 -14.50
N THR A 164 -18.77 12.38 -14.73
CA THR A 164 -17.45 13.01 -14.56
C THR A 164 -16.97 12.92 -13.11
N MET A 165 -17.86 13.13 -12.14
CA MET A 165 -17.50 13.04 -10.72
C MET A 165 -17.20 11.59 -10.29
N VAL A 166 -17.98 10.60 -10.77
CA VAL A 166 -17.71 9.18 -10.50
C VAL A 166 -16.38 8.75 -11.13
N ILE A 167 -16.08 9.17 -12.36
CA ILE A 167 -14.80 8.90 -13.00
C ILE A 167 -13.65 9.55 -12.21
N ALA A 168 -13.80 10.81 -11.79
CA ALA A 168 -12.79 11.51 -11.01
C ALA A 168 -12.52 10.83 -9.66
N VAL A 169 -13.57 10.33 -9.00
CA VAL A 169 -13.41 9.55 -7.76
C VAL A 169 -12.70 8.23 -8.04
N VAL A 170 -13.16 7.44 -9.02
CA VAL A 170 -12.54 6.13 -9.35
C VAL A 170 -11.08 6.28 -9.78
N VAL A 171 -10.76 7.28 -10.59
CA VAL A 171 -9.39 7.58 -11.00
C VAL A 171 -8.58 8.06 -9.80
N GLY A 172 -9.14 8.92 -8.95
CA GLY A 172 -8.48 9.38 -7.72
C GLY A 172 -8.13 8.24 -6.77
N THR A 173 -9.07 7.32 -6.50
CA THR A 173 -8.79 6.14 -5.66
C THR A 173 -7.83 5.18 -6.36
N GLY A 174 -7.95 4.98 -7.67
CA GLY A 174 -7.05 4.13 -8.44
C GLY A 174 -5.60 4.62 -8.42
N VAL A 175 -5.40 5.93 -8.64
CA VAL A 175 -4.09 6.58 -8.56
C VAL A 175 -3.57 6.55 -7.13
N GLY A 176 -4.41 6.82 -6.12
CA GLY A 176 -4.01 6.76 -4.72
C GLY A 176 -3.53 5.36 -4.30
N VAL A 177 -4.23 4.31 -4.73
CA VAL A 177 -3.85 2.91 -4.47
C VAL A 177 -2.59 2.53 -5.26
N LEU A 178 -2.44 3.00 -6.50
CA LEU A 178 -1.24 2.77 -7.30
C LEU A 178 -0.01 3.43 -6.66
N VAL A 179 -0.14 4.68 -6.23
CA VAL A 179 0.91 5.43 -5.53
C VAL A 179 1.27 4.72 -4.23
N ALA A 180 0.29 4.32 -3.41
CA ALA A 180 0.54 3.59 -2.17
C ALA A 180 1.24 2.23 -2.40
N ARG A 181 0.95 1.55 -3.52
CA ARG A 181 1.60 0.28 -3.90
C ARG A 181 2.99 0.47 -4.51
N GLN A 182 3.23 1.58 -5.20
CA GLN A 182 4.55 1.91 -5.76
C GLN A 182 5.47 2.57 -4.74
N SER A 183 4.94 3.21 -3.71
CA SER A 183 5.71 3.64 -2.55
C SER A 183 6.03 2.43 -1.67
N GLY A 184 6.89 1.54 -2.19
CA GLY A 184 7.54 0.50 -1.41
C GLY A 184 8.32 1.08 -0.24
N GLN A 185 8.50 0.25 0.80
CA GLN A 185 9.14 0.57 2.08
C GLN A 185 10.41 1.41 1.88
N ARG A 186 10.36 2.69 2.26
CA ARG A 186 11.53 3.56 2.26
C ARG A 186 12.42 3.15 3.44
N LEU A 187 13.67 2.81 3.16
CA LEU A 187 14.66 2.61 4.23
C LEU A 187 15.06 3.96 4.84
N PRO A 188 15.34 4.03 6.15
CA PRO A 188 15.79 5.23 6.82
C PRO A 188 17.24 5.50 6.43
N LEU A 189 17.46 6.21 5.31
CA LEU A 189 18.66 6.97 4.92
C LEU A 189 18.59 7.48 3.46
N GLN A 190 17.59 7.08 2.68
CA GLN A 190 17.44 7.58 1.31
C GLN A 190 16.81 8.98 1.29
N THR A 191 17.53 9.95 0.73
CA THR A 191 17.03 11.31 0.50
C THR A 191 15.95 11.30 -0.58
N ALA A 192 14.95 12.18 -0.43
CA ALA A 192 13.76 12.23 -1.29
C ALA A 192 14.08 12.46 -2.78
N THR A 193 15.28 12.94 -3.10
CA THR A 193 15.79 13.20 -4.45
C THR A 193 16.52 12.02 -5.09
N GLY A 194 16.64 10.87 -4.41
CA GLY A 194 17.53 9.78 -4.80
C GLY A 194 18.95 10.07 -4.32
N GLY A 195 19.56 9.12 -3.60
CA GLY A 195 20.98 9.18 -3.31
C GLY A 195 21.78 8.98 -4.59
N ILE A 196 22.92 9.67 -4.72
CA ILE A 196 23.88 9.36 -5.78
C ILE A 196 24.56 8.06 -5.35
N GLU A 197 24.05 6.93 -5.85
CA GLU A 197 24.57 5.60 -5.55
C GLU A 197 26.08 5.50 -5.86
N ASP A 198 26.57 6.33 -6.80
CA ASP A 198 27.96 6.47 -7.24
C ASP A 198 28.74 7.67 -6.64
N SER A 199 28.27 8.29 -5.55
CA SER A 199 29.11 9.30 -4.89
C SER A 199 30.32 8.62 -4.22
N THR A 200 31.50 9.23 -4.30
CA THR A 200 32.74 8.72 -3.68
C THR A 200 32.57 8.37 -2.21
N ALA A 201 31.79 9.17 -1.45
CA ALA A 201 31.48 8.89 -0.06
C ALA A 201 30.65 7.59 0.14
N SER A 202 29.67 7.34 -0.75
CA SER A 202 28.86 6.13 -0.74
C SER A 202 29.71 4.90 -1.09
N LEU A 203 30.50 4.97 -2.17
CA LEU A 203 31.36 3.88 -2.62
C LEU A 203 32.43 3.51 -1.58
N LEU A 204 33.06 4.51 -0.93
CA LEU A 204 34.00 4.27 0.17
C LEU A 204 33.33 3.62 1.38
N SER A 205 32.11 4.03 1.74
CA SER A 205 31.36 3.40 2.83
C SER A 205 31.05 1.92 2.54
N GLN A 206 30.64 1.62 1.30
CA GLN A 206 30.36 0.25 0.86
C GLN A 206 31.63 -0.61 0.81
N ALA A 207 32.75 -0.04 0.34
CA ALA A 207 34.03 -0.76 0.28
C ALA A 207 34.52 -1.18 1.67
N ARG A 208 34.38 -0.30 2.67
CA ARG A 208 34.70 -0.60 4.08
C ARG A 208 33.80 -1.69 4.67
N LEU A 209 32.52 -1.72 4.27
CA LEU A 209 31.54 -2.73 4.71
C LEU A 209 31.77 -4.10 4.07
N ALA A 210 32.18 -4.16 2.80
CA ALA A 210 32.53 -5.42 2.13
C ALA A 210 33.71 -6.11 2.83
N GLY A 211 34.68 -5.31 3.29
CA GLY A 211 35.71 -5.70 4.26
C GLY A 211 36.49 -6.97 3.88
N PRO A 212 37.01 -7.71 4.89
CA PRO A 212 37.77 -8.94 4.65
C PRO A 212 36.92 -10.13 4.17
N THR A 213 35.60 -10.05 4.32
CA THR A 213 34.68 -11.13 3.97
C THR A 213 34.46 -11.27 2.47
N ASP A 214 34.65 -10.19 1.71
CA ASP A 214 34.55 -10.19 0.26
C ASP A 214 35.58 -9.23 -0.38
N VAL A 215 36.83 -9.68 -0.36
CA VAL A 215 38.00 -8.92 -0.83
C VAL A 215 37.85 -8.51 -2.31
N LYS A 216 37.22 -9.36 -3.14
CA LYS A 216 37.04 -9.07 -4.57
C LYS A 216 36.09 -7.90 -4.78
N SER A 217 34.97 -7.89 -4.05
CA SER A 217 34.01 -6.78 -4.12
C SER A 217 34.59 -5.49 -3.54
N ALA A 218 35.42 -5.56 -2.50
CA ALA A 218 36.08 -4.38 -1.94
C ALA A 218 37.05 -3.72 -2.94
N ILE A 219 37.87 -4.50 -3.65
CA ILE A 219 38.81 -3.99 -4.68
C ILE A 219 38.04 -3.31 -5.83
N ASP A 220 36.93 -3.91 -6.27
CA ASP A 220 36.10 -3.35 -7.34
C ASP A 220 35.48 -2.00 -6.94
N LEU A 221 35.00 -1.88 -5.70
CA LEU A 221 34.46 -0.63 -5.17
C LEU A 221 35.53 0.46 -5.03
N TYR A 222 36.74 0.14 -4.55
CA TYR A 222 37.85 1.09 -4.55
C TYR A 222 38.29 1.48 -5.98
N GLY A 223 38.18 0.57 -6.94
CA GLY A 223 38.37 0.86 -8.36
C GLY A 223 37.40 1.94 -8.86
N ARG A 224 36.11 1.80 -8.55
CA ARG A 224 35.07 2.79 -8.90
C ARG A 224 35.24 4.13 -8.20
N VAL A 225 35.77 4.16 -6.97
CA VAL A 225 36.13 5.42 -6.29
C VAL A 225 37.18 6.18 -7.11
N LEU A 226 38.22 5.50 -7.61
CA LEU A 226 39.30 6.12 -8.38
C LEU A 226 38.88 6.60 -9.78
N GLU A 227 37.81 6.02 -10.35
CA GLU A 227 37.23 6.53 -11.60
C GLU A 227 36.59 7.92 -11.41
N THR A 228 36.11 8.21 -10.19
CA THR A 228 35.49 9.49 -9.86
C THR A 228 36.46 10.47 -9.17
N ASP A 229 37.36 9.96 -8.33
CA ASP A 229 38.37 10.71 -7.56
C ASP A 229 39.72 9.97 -7.61
N PRO A 230 40.55 10.24 -8.64
CA PRO A 230 41.79 9.48 -8.89
C PRO A 230 42.88 9.72 -7.83
N ASP A 231 42.81 10.81 -7.08
CA ASP A 231 43.80 11.18 -6.07
C ASP A 231 43.40 10.70 -4.65
N ASN A 232 42.38 9.84 -4.55
CA ASN A 232 41.87 9.35 -3.28
C ASN A 232 42.87 8.42 -2.58
N VAL A 233 43.55 8.95 -1.56
CA VAL A 233 44.61 8.26 -0.80
C VAL A 233 44.16 6.92 -0.21
N GLU A 234 42.89 6.82 0.19
CA GLU A 234 42.35 5.59 0.77
C GLU A 234 42.17 4.51 -0.29
N ALA A 235 41.52 4.84 -1.41
CA ALA A 235 41.31 3.88 -2.49
C ALA A 235 42.63 3.43 -3.14
N LEU A 236 43.63 4.31 -3.25
CA LEU A 236 44.98 3.95 -3.72
C LEU A 236 45.69 2.95 -2.81
N THR A 237 45.46 3.04 -1.49
CA THR A 237 46.10 2.17 -0.50
C THR A 237 45.53 0.75 -0.55
N TYR A 238 44.23 0.59 -0.83
CA TYR A 238 43.53 -0.70 -0.74
C TYR A 238 43.26 -1.39 -2.09
N ARG A 239 43.62 -0.75 -3.22
CA ARG A 239 43.51 -1.36 -4.56
C ARG A 239 44.72 -2.23 -4.95
N ALA A 240 45.88 -1.99 -4.35
CA ALA A 240 47.14 -2.68 -4.66
C ALA A 240 47.17 -4.11 -4.09
#